data_AF-A0A378IPS0-F1
#
_entry.id   AF-A0A378IPS0-F1
#
_cell.length_a   1.000
_cell.length_b   1.000
_cell.length_c   1.000
_cell.angle_alpha   90.00
_cell.angle_beta   90.00
_cell.angle_gamma   90.00
#
_symmetry.space_group_name_H-M   'P 1'
#
loop_
_entity.id
_entity.type
_entity.pdbx_description
1 polymer ?
#
loop_
_entity_poly.entity_id
_entity_poly.type
_entity_poly.pdbx_seq_one_letter_code
_entity_poly.pdbx_strand_id
1 'polypeptide(L)'
;MAKFKPGESGNPRGKKAGILNKRTELIKAFETHAGALINKTIDLALSGDTIALRLCIERLVPKAVNKAATVFIPDLSMTETTKIIPELLKSLSGQEISVSDMKNLMDIFIAHDDEVAAKNKKHEKLEITTKNPIEAAKIYQQIMMRKI
;
A
#
# COMPACT_ATOMS: atom_id res chain seq x y z
N MET A 1 5.55 38.08 -31.27
CA MET A 1 5.81 36.70 -30.80
C MET A 1 4.64 35.83 -31.22
N ALA A 2 4.84 34.77 -32.00
CA ALA A 2 3.75 33.93 -32.49
C ALA A 2 3.12 33.15 -31.32
N LYS A 3 1.80 33.25 -31.16
CA LYS A 3 1.02 32.60 -30.10
C LYS A 3 0.63 31.20 -30.59
N PHE A 4 1.00 30.15 -29.87
CA PHE A 4 0.61 28.78 -30.22
C PHE A 4 -0.91 28.61 -30.18
N LYS A 5 -1.44 27.78 -31.09
CA LYS A 5 -2.89 27.51 -31.19
C LYS A 5 -3.32 26.64 -30.01
N PRO A 6 -4.38 26.99 -29.26
CA PRO A 6 -4.89 26.14 -28.19
C PRO A 6 -5.23 24.74 -28.73
N GLY A 7 -4.70 23.70 -28.08
CA GLY A 7 -4.92 22.30 -28.49
C GLY A 7 -3.95 21.76 -29.55
N GLU A 8 -3.04 22.59 -30.08
CA GLU A 8 -2.06 22.16 -31.09
C GLU A 8 -0.63 22.40 -30.58
N SER A 9 0.11 21.32 -30.38
CA SER A 9 1.55 21.40 -30.06
C SER A 9 2.29 22.11 -31.19
N GLY A 10 3.20 23.03 -30.85
CA GLY A 10 4.11 23.67 -31.81
C GLY A 10 5.05 22.68 -32.53
N ASN A 11 5.07 21.42 -32.10
CA ASN A 11 5.66 20.30 -32.82
C ASN A 11 4.59 19.20 -33.03
N PRO A 12 3.88 19.21 -34.18
CA PRO A 12 2.82 18.24 -34.47
C PRO A 12 3.33 16.81 -34.68
N ARG A 13 4.62 16.63 -35.00
CA ARG A 13 5.26 15.31 -35.13
C ARG A 13 5.74 14.74 -33.79
N GLY A 14 5.61 15.50 -32.70
CA GLY A 14 6.10 15.13 -31.38
C GLY A 14 7.62 14.96 -31.31
N LYS A 15 8.11 14.58 -30.13
CA LYS A 15 9.52 14.18 -29.95
C LYS A 15 9.77 12.91 -30.78
N LYS A 16 10.85 12.88 -31.59
CA LYS A 16 11.16 11.66 -32.38
C LYS A 16 11.29 10.46 -31.44
N ALA A 17 10.71 9.34 -31.85
CA ALA A 17 10.79 8.08 -31.12
C ALA A 17 12.26 7.67 -30.91
N GLY A 18 12.59 7.17 -29.72
CA GLY A 18 13.94 6.72 -29.37
C GLY A 18 14.91 7.83 -28.90
N ILE A 19 14.55 9.11 -28.98
CA ILE A 19 15.38 10.17 -28.40
C ILE A 19 15.30 10.09 -26.87
N LEU A 20 16.44 9.78 -26.26
CA LEU A 20 16.60 9.80 -24.81
C LEU A 20 16.37 11.23 -24.29
N ASN A 21 15.80 11.36 -23.10
CA ASN A 21 15.82 12.65 -22.42
C ASN A 21 17.22 12.84 -21.80
N LYS A 22 17.62 14.10 -21.58
CA LYS A 22 18.90 14.42 -20.93
C LYS A 22 19.13 13.64 -19.63
N ARG A 23 18.05 13.41 -18.87
CA ARG A 23 18.09 12.60 -17.64
C ARG A 23 18.60 11.17 -17.90
N THR A 24 18.08 10.50 -18.93
CA THR A 24 18.48 9.12 -19.26
C THR A 24 19.90 9.08 -19.81
N GLU A 25 20.32 10.09 -20.57
CA GLU A 25 21.71 10.22 -21.01
C GLU A 25 22.67 10.35 -19.81
N LEU A 26 22.33 11.20 -18.84
CA LEU A 26 23.12 11.36 -17.62
C LEU A 26 23.17 10.07 -16.79
N ILE A 27 22.03 9.39 -16.59
CA ILE A 27 21.99 8.13 -15.85
C ILE A 27 22.94 7.10 -16.48
N LYS A 28 22.88 6.93 -17.81
CA LYS A 28 23.77 6.02 -18.53
C LYS A 28 25.26 6.39 -18.36
N ALA A 29 25.59 7.68 -18.36
CA ALA A 29 26.95 8.14 -18.11
C ALA A 29 27.41 7.83 -16.67
N PHE A 30 26.49 7.88 -15.69
CA PHE A 30 26.79 7.47 -14.32
C PHE A 30 26.98 5.95 -14.19
N GLU A 31 26.16 5.15 -14.87
CA GLU A 31 26.24 3.68 -14.82
C GLU A 31 27.61 3.16 -15.23
N THR A 32 28.22 3.73 -16.27
CA THR A 32 29.57 3.34 -16.72
C THR A 32 30.66 3.63 -15.70
N HIS A 33 30.42 4.55 -14.76
CA HIS A 33 31.37 4.94 -13.72
C HIS A 33 30.95 4.50 -12.32
N ALA A 34 29.87 3.74 -12.18
CA ALA A 34 29.28 3.43 -10.89
C ALA A 34 30.28 2.80 -9.91
N GLY A 35 31.03 1.77 -10.35
CA GLY A 35 32.03 1.11 -9.51
C GLY A 35 33.17 2.04 -9.07
N ALA A 36 33.67 2.88 -9.99
CA ALA A 36 34.75 3.83 -9.69
C ALA A 36 34.29 4.92 -8.71
N LEU A 37 33.07 5.42 -8.86
CA LEU A 37 32.46 6.39 -7.94
C LEU A 37 32.25 5.79 -6.54
N ILE A 38 31.82 4.53 -6.46
CA ILE A 38 31.67 3.83 -5.18
C ILE A 38 33.02 3.71 -4.47
N ASN A 39 34.05 3.22 -5.17
CA ASN A 39 35.39 3.09 -4.59
C ASN A 39 35.92 4.45 -4.10
N LYS A 40 35.76 5.50 -4.92
CA LYS A 40 36.19 6.85 -4.52
C LYS A 40 35.44 7.38 -3.31
N THR A 41 34.14 7.08 -3.20
CA THR A 41 33.33 7.46 -2.03
C THR A 41 33.82 6.75 -0.77
N ILE A 42 34.19 5.47 -0.87
CA ILE A 42 34.77 4.70 0.23
C ILE A 42 36.10 5.33 0.67
N ASP A 43 37.00 5.61 -0.27
CA ASP A 43 38.31 6.20 0.04
C ASP A 43 38.17 7.55 0.75
N LEU A 44 37.26 8.41 0.27
CA LEU A 44 36.98 9.72 0.89
C LEU A 44 36.39 9.57 2.29
N ALA A 45 35.44 8.65 2.47
CA ALA A 45 34.85 8.38 3.77
C ALA A 45 35.91 7.90 4.78
N LEU A 46 36.77 6.96 4.37
CA LEU A 46 37.87 6.45 5.19
C LEU A 46 38.94 7.53 5.47
N SER A 47 39.09 8.50 4.59
CA SER A 47 39.98 9.65 4.77
C SER A 47 39.38 10.76 5.67
N GLY A 48 38.15 10.59 6.15
CA GLY A 48 37.51 11.53 7.09
C GLY A 48 36.61 12.58 6.45
N ASP A 49 36.22 12.43 5.18
CA ASP A 49 35.20 13.29 4.57
C ASP A 49 33.84 13.07 5.25
N THR A 50 33.34 14.12 5.91
CA THR A 50 32.11 14.05 6.72
C THR A 50 30.85 13.84 5.88
N ILE A 51 30.84 14.30 4.62
CA ILE A 51 29.70 14.12 3.70
C ILE A 51 29.66 12.67 3.22
N ALA A 52 30.82 12.12 2.82
CA ALA A 52 30.92 10.72 2.41
C ALA A 52 30.57 9.77 3.56
N LEU A 53 31.07 10.05 4.78
CA LEU A 53 30.73 9.30 5.98
C LEU A 53 29.22 9.30 6.27
N ARG A 54 28.59 10.48 6.23
CA ARG A 54 27.14 10.61 6.43
C ARG A 54 26.36 9.80 5.39
N LEU A 55 26.73 9.90 4.12
CA LEU A 55 26.09 9.15 3.04
C LEU A 55 26.18 7.63 3.28
N CYS A 56 27.37 7.14 3.65
CA CYS A 56 27.59 5.73 3.96
C CYS A 56 26.73 5.27 5.15
N ILE A 57 26.70 6.03 6.25
CA ILE A 57 25.90 5.69 7.45
C ILE A 57 24.40 5.68 7.12
N GLU A 58 23.88 6.70 6.44
CA GLU A 58 22.46 6.79 6.08
C GLU A 58 21.98 5.69 5.11
N ARG A 59 22.90 5.02 4.40
CA ARG A 59 22.57 3.91 3.50
C ARG A 59 22.83 2.53 4.11
N LEU A 60 23.91 2.38 4.88
CA LEU A 60 24.29 1.10 5.50
C LEU A 60 23.47 0.80 6.76
N VAL A 61 23.15 1.83 7.54
CA VAL A 61 22.29 1.66 8.71
C VAL A 61 20.85 1.74 8.22
N PRO A 62 20.07 0.64 8.25
CA PRO A 62 18.65 0.75 7.98
C PRO A 62 18.10 1.79 8.94
N LYS A 63 17.32 2.75 8.42
CA LYS A 63 16.49 3.61 9.28
C LYS A 63 15.78 2.66 10.25
N ALA A 64 15.68 3.01 11.52
CA ALA A 64 14.97 2.18 12.49
C ALA A 64 13.51 2.02 12.04
N VAL A 65 13.27 1.01 11.21
CA VAL A 65 11.97 0.49 10.85
C VAL A 65 11.66 -0.49 11.96
N ASN A 66 10.43 -0.45 12.48
CA ASN A 66 9.94 -1.39 13.49
C ASN A 66 10.51 -2.77 13.17
N LYS A 67 11.37 -3.29 14.07
CA LYS A 67 11.96 -4.62 13.92
C LYS A 67 10.82 -5.56 13.56
N ALA A 68 11.03 -6.44 12.59
CA ALA A 68 10.11 -7.54 12.34
C ALA A 68 10.00 -8.31 13.66
N ALA A 69 8.92 -8.06 14.40
CA ALA A 69 8.60 -8.84 15.57
C ALA A 69 8.17 -10.20 15.01
N THR A 70 8.80 -11.26 15.50
CA THR A 70 8.28 -12.61 15.32
C THR A 70 6.99 -12.67 16.14
N VAL A 71 5.87 -12.26 15.52
CA VAL A 71 4.57 -12.30 16.16
C VAL A 71 4.20 -13.78 16.31
N PHE A 72 4.13 -14.26 17.55
CA PHE A 72 3.49 -15.54 17.83
C PHE A 72 1.98 -15.31 17.72
N ILE A 73 1.42 -15.60 16.54
CA ILE A 73 -0.02 -15.61 16.35
C ILE A 73 -0.51 -16.97 16.86
N PRO A 74 -1.36 -17.03 17.90
CA PRO A 74 -1.97 -18.30 18.32
C PRO A 74 -2.78 -18.89 17.16
N ASP A 75 -2.98 -20.21 17.14
CA ASP A 75 -3.78 -20.82 16.07
C ASP A 75 -5.23 -20.32 16.13
N LEU A 76 -5.58 -19.42 15.21
CA LEU A 76 -6.89 -18.80 15.12
C LEU A 76 -7.87 -19.62 14.26
N SER A 77 -7.44 -20.74 13.66
CA SER A 77 -8.25 -21.52 12.72
C SER A 77 -9.56 -22.06 13.31
N MET A 78 -9.57 -22.33 14.62
CA MET A 78 -10.71 -22.90 15.35
C MET A 78 -11.37 -21.92 16.31
N THR A 79 -10.94 -20.65 16.31
CA THR A 79 -11.40 -19.67 17.30
C THR A 79 -12.53 -18.82 16.71
N GLU A 80 -13.64 -18.69 17.45
CA GLU A 80 -14.72 -17.75 17.09
C GLU A 80 -14.16 -16.33 16.96
N THR A 81 -14.54 -15.60 15.91
CA THR A 81 -14.04 -14.24 15.60
C THR A 81 -14.12 -13.29 16.79
N THR A 82 -15.13 -13.45 17.65
CA THR A 82 -15.36 -12.64 18.86
C THR A 82 -14.29 -12.81 19.94
N LYS A 83 -13.55 -13.94 19.96
CA LYS A 83 -12.53 -14.25 20.96
C LYS A 83 -11.12 -13.85 20.52
N ILE A 84 -10.93 -13.50 19.25
CA ILE A 84 -9.63 -13.16 18.67
C ILE A 84 -9.11 -11.83 19.21
N ILE A 85 -9.96 -10.79 19.25
CA ILE A 85 -9.58 -9.44 19.71
C ILE A 85 -9.10 -9.44 21.19
N PRO A 86 -9.83 -10.06 22.15
CA PRO A 86 -9.37 -10.16 23.53
C PRO A 86 -8.01 -10.87 23.69
N GLU A 87 -7.76 -11.93 22.92
CA GLU A 87 -6.49 -12.67 23.01
C GLU A 87 -5.32 -11.82 22.47
N LEU A 88 -5.54 -11.07 21.37
CA LEU A 88 -4.54 -10.13 20.85
C LEU A 88 -4.23 -9.00 21.84
N LEU A 89 -5.24 -8.48 22.55
CA LEU A 89 -5.03 -7.46 23.59
C LEU A 89 -4.20 -8.00 24.77
N LYS A 90 -4.41 -9.27 25.12
CA LYS A 90 -3.61 -9.95 26.15
C LYS A 90 -2.16 -10.11 25.70
N SER A 91 -1.89 -10.54 24.47
CA SER A 91 -0.54 -10.62 23.91
C SER A 91 0.15 -9.25 23.79
N LEU A 92 -0.60 -8.18 23.51
CA LEU A 92 -0.08 -6.80 23.56
C LEU A 92 0.35 -6.42 24.99
N SER A 93 -0.46 -6.75 26.00
CA SER A 93 -0.13 -6.48 27.41
C SER A 93 1.12 -7.24 27.87
N GLY A 94 1.38 -8.41 27.29
CA GLY A 94 2.60 -9.21 27.51
C GLY A 94 3.84 -8.71 26.75
N GLN A 95 3.73 -7.62 25.96
CA GLN A 95 4.77 -7.10 25.06
C GLN A 95 5.23 -8.09 23.97
N GLU A 96 4.44 -9.11 23.68
CA GLU A 96 4.73 -10.11 22.64
C GLU A 96 4.46 -9.55 21.24
N ILE A 97 3.64 -8.49 21.15
CA ILE A 97 3.21 -7.84 19.90
C ILE A 97 3.42 -6.32 20.02
N SER A 98 3.88 -5.68 18.94
CA SER A 98 3.96 -4.21 18.86
C SER A 98 2.59 -3.59 18.59
N VAL A 99 2.36 -2.36 19.07
CA VAL A 99 1.16 -1.57 18.75
C VAL A 99 0.98 -1.39 17.24
N SER A 100 2.08 -1.23 16.49
CA SER A 100 2.05 -1.14 15.02
C SER A 100 1.49 -2.40 14.37
N ASP A 101 1.87 -3.56 14.90
CA ASP A 101 1.55 -4.86 14.31
C ASP A 101 0.12 -5.25 14.64
N MET A 102 -0.34 -4.94 15.86
CA MET A 102 -1.74 -5.04 16.23
C MET A 102 -2.63 -4.20 15.32
N LYS A 103 -2.24 -2.95 15.01
CA LYS A 103 -3.00 -2.12 14.08
C LYS A 103 -3.12 -2.79 12.70
N ASN A 104 -2.01 -3.29 12.16
CA ASN A 104 -2.01 -3.96 10.86
C ASN A 104 -2.89 -5.22 10.87
N LEU A 105 -2.87 -6.00 11.95
CA LEU A 105 -3.76 -7.16 12.11
C LEU A 105 -5.24 -6.73 12.19
N MET A 106 -5.55 -5.69 12.96
CA MET A 106 -6.92 -5.16 13.05
C MET A 106 -7.45 -4.67 11.71
N ASP A 107 -6.62 -4.02 10.90
CA ASP A 107 -6.99 -3.58 9.55
C ASP A 107 -7.39 -4.79 8.67
N ILE A 108 -6.73 -5.94 8.83
CA ILE A 108 -7.09 -7.19 8.13
C ILE A 108 -8.43 -7.76 8.64
N PHE A 109 -8.66 -7.75 9.96
CA PHE A 109 -9.93 -8.22 10.54
C PHE A 109 -11.12 -7.36 10.08
N ILE A 110 -10.97 -6.04 10.06
CA ILE A 110 -12.00 -5.12 9.58
C ILE A 110 -12.36 -5.45 8.12
N ALA A 111 -11.36 -5.64 7.27
CA ALA A 111 -11.59 -6.01 5.87
C ALA A 111 -12.34 -7.35 5.73
N HIS A 112 -12.01 -8.34 6.57
CA HIS A 112 -12.71 -9.62 6.59
C HIS A 112 -14.17 -9.47 7.06
N ASP A 113 -14.42 -8.72 8.13
CA ASP A 113 -15.78 -8.51 8.65
C ASP A 113 -16.67 -7.75 7.65
N ASP A 114 -16.11 -6.77 6.94
CA ASP A 114 -16.79 -6.09 5.84
C ASP A 114 -17.15 -7.04 4.69
N GLU A 115 -16.24 -7.96 4.33
CA GLU A 115 -16.51 -8.99 3.32
C GLU A 115 -17.61 -9.95 3.77
N VAL A 116 -17.58 -10.39 5.04
CA VAL A 116 -18.60 -11.26 5.61
C VAL A 116 -19.96 -10.55 5.64
N ALA A 117 -20.00 -9.28 6.06
CA ALA A 117 -21.22 -8.47 6.05
C ALA A 117 -21.77 -8.29 4.62
N ALA A 118 -20.89 -8.05 3.64
CA ALA A 118 -21.29 -7.93 2.23
C ALA A 118 -21.84 -9.24 1.68
N LYS A 119 -21.24 -10.40 2.01
CA LYS A 119 -21.75 -11.74 1.64
C LYS A 119 -23.08 -12.01 2.33
N ASN A 120 -23.22 -11.76 3.62
CA ASN A 120 -24.46 -11.95 4.36
C ASN A 120 -25.62 -11.10 3.79
N LYS A 121 -25.35 -9.83 3.46
CA LYS A 121 -26.35 -8.94 2.81
C LYS A 121 -26.78 -9.43 1.41
N LYS A 122 -25.93 -10.19 0.70
CA LYS A 122 -26.29 -10.85 -0.57
C LYS A 122 -27.18 -12.07 -0.35
N HIS A 123 -26.99 -12.79 0.76
CA HIS A 123 -27.74 -14.00 1.10
C HIS A 123 -29.02 -13.74 1.92
N GLU A 124 -29.23 -12.53 2.43
CA GLU A 124 -30.47 -12.13 3.09
C GLU A 124 -31.65 -12.17 2.10
N LYS A 125 -32.62 -13.06 2.35
CA LYS A 125 -33.89 -13.10 1.62
C LYS A 125 -34.65 -11.82 1.94
N LEU A 126 -34.79 -10.95 0.95
CA LEU A 126 -35.68 -9.81 1.03
C LEU A 126 -37.13 -10.33 0.96
N GLU A 127 -37.85 -10.24 2.08
CA GLU A 127 -39.28 -10.56 2.16
C GLU A 127 -40.09 -9.26 2.10
N ILE A 128 -41.22 -9.28 1.38
CA ILE A 128 -42.13 -8.13 1.31
C ILE A 128 -42.98 -8.14 2.59
N THR A 129 -42.44 -7.56 3.66
CA THR A 129 -43.12 -7.48 4.97
C THR A 129 -44.02 -6.24 5.09
N THR A 130 -43.92 -5.30 4.14
CA THR A 130 -44.58 -4.00 4.21
C THR A 130 -45.90 -3.94 3.42
N LYS A 131 -46.97 -3.41 4.06
CA LYS A 131 -48.30 -3.18 3.44
C LYS A 131 -48.38 -1.93 2.56
N ASN A 132 -47.36 -1.07 2.58
CA ASN A 132 -47.28 0.13 1.75
C ASN A 132 -46.84 -0.22 0.30
N PRO A 133 -47.66 0.07 -0.72
CA PRO A 133 -47.41 -0.37 -2.10
C PRO A 133 -46.14 0.24 -2.72
N ILE A 134 -45.76 1.46 -2.34
CA ILE A 134 -44.57 2.13 -2.90
C ILE A 134 -43.28 1.47 -2.40
N GLU A 135 -43.27 1.07 -1.13
CA GLU A 135 -42.12 0.46 -0.48
C GLU A 135 -41.96 -1.01 -0.89
N ALA A 136 -43.08 -1.72 -1.07
CA ALA A 136 -43.12 -3.06 -1.65
C ALA A 136 -42.55 -3.10 -3.08
N ALA A 137 -42.87 -2.10 -3.92
CA ALA A 137 -42.34 -2.00 -5.28
C ALA A 137 -40.82 -1.81 -5.32
N LYS A 138 -40.26 -1.01 -4.39
CA LYS A 138 -38.80 -0.83 -4.26
C LYS A 138 -38.09 -2.12 -3.86
N ILE A 139 -38.65 -2.85 -2.88
CA ILE A 139 -38.12 -4.14 -2.43
C ILE A 139 -38.17 -5.16 -3.58
N TYR A 140 -39.27 -5.21 -4.33
CA TYR A 140 -39.42 -6.10 -5.49
C TYR A 140 -38.41 -5.78 -6.61
N GLN A 141 -38.21 -4.50 -6.94
CA GLN A 141 -37.21 -4.08 -7.92
C GLN A 141 -35.79 -4.49 -7.48
N GLN A 142 -35.48 -4.36 -6.19
CA GLN A 142 -34.19 -4.75 -5.62
C GLN A 142 -33.97 -6.27 -5.65
N ILE A 143 -35.03 -7.08 -5.46
CA ILE A 143 -35.00 -8.55 -5.61
C ILE A 143 -34.74 -8.94 -7.06
N MET A 144 -35.45 -8.34 -8.02
CA MET A 144 -35.32 -8.66 -9.45
C MET A 144 -33.92 -8.30 -9.99
N MET A 145 -33.33 -7.19 -9.53
CA MET A 145 -31.96 -6.78 -9.93
C MET A 145 -30.84 -7.62 -9.31
N ARG A 146 -31.11 -8.42 -8.26
CA ARG A 146 -30.13 -9.32 -7.61
C ARG A 146 -30.06 -10.72 -8.24
N LYS A 147 -31.01 -11.10 -9.09
CA LYS A 147 -31.15 -12.46 -9.67
C LYS A 147 -30.44 -12.67 -11.02
N ILE A 148 -29.66 -11.69 -11.49
CA ILE A 148 -28.83 -11.74 -12.70
C ILE A 148 -27.37 -11.68 -12.26
#